data_AF-A0A2V8PG55-F1
#
_entry.id   AF-A0A2V8PG55-F1
#
_cell.length_a   1.000
_cell.length_b   1.000
_cell.length_c   1.000
_cell.angle_alpha   90.00
_cell.angle_beta   90.00
_cell.angle_gamma   90.00
#
_symmetry.space_group_name_H-M   'P 1'
#
loop_
_entity.id
_entity.type
_entity.pdbx_description
1 polymer ?
#
loop_
_entity_poly.entity_id
_entity_poly.type
_entity_poly.pdbx_seq_one_letter_code
_entity_poly.pdbx_strand_id
1 'polypeptide(L)'
;LPTFSSFGEFFSIYWEALQNSGLEDHAIDVETLITHLPAVSDVESLADQLGLDAVTSWTTIEEFDFDSSQEFLNSPLITDFLLPNWLQSVPESARARVVEEISKIIDEERHSGEFVLTLKATLLVGKKARLQ
;
A
#
# COMPACT_ATOMS: atom_id res chain seq x y z
N LEU A 1 10.35 5.63 -1.03
CA LEU A 1 9.39 4.99 -0.09
C LEU A 1 7.97 5.35 -0.49
N PRO A 2 6.96 4.49 -0.24
CA PRO A 2 5.56 4.87 -0.39
C PRO A 2 5.23 6.01 0.60
N THR A 3 4.42 6.97 0.15
CA THR A 3 3.86 8.02 1.02
C THR A 3 2.34 8.00 1.00
N PHE A 4 1.73 8.80 1.88
CA PHE A 4 0.28 8.94 1.99
C PHE A 4 -0.38 9.11 0.61
N SER A 5 -1.51 8.43 0.43
CA SER A 5 -2.24 8.24 -0.84
C SER A 5 -1.70 7.17 -1.80
N SER A 6 -0.72 6.36 -1.40
CA SER A 6 -0.39 5.13 -2.13
C SER A 6 -1.46 4.05 -1.92
N PHE A 7 -1.69 3.22 -2.94
CA PHE A 7 -2.53 2.01 -2.91
C PHE A 7 -4.02 2.25 -2.63
N GLY A 8 -4.53 3.45 -2.90
CA GLY A 8 -5.91 3.84 -2.55
C GLY A 8 -6.97 2.92 -3.19
N GLU A 9 -6.70 2.45 -4.40
CA GLU A 9 -7.55 1.52 -5.15
C GLU A 9 -7.70 0.20 -4.40
N PHE A 10 -6.58 -0.35 -3.93
CA PHE A 10 -6.58 -1.61 -3.20
C PHE A 10 -7.27 -1.50 -1.84
N PHE A 11 -7.11 -0.40 -1.10
CA PHE A 11 -7.69 -0.29 0.23
C PHE A 11 -9.23 -0.29 0.22
N SER A 12 -9.85 0.24 -0.84
CA SER A 12 -11.30 0.14 -1.03
C SER A 12 -11.74 -1.32 -1.18
N ILE A 13 -11.06 -2.07 -2.05
CA ILE A 13 -11.30 -3.49 -2.29
C ILE A 13 -11.05 -4.32 -1.03
N TYR A 14 -9.99 -4.02 -0.30
CA TYR A 14 -9.64 -4.74 0.91
C TYR A 14 -10.68 -4.55 2.01
N TRP A 15 -11.16 -3.32 2.20
CA TRP A 15 -12.23 -3.01 3.15
C TRP A 15 -13.52 -3.76 2.82
N GLU A 16 -13.89 -3.83 1.54
CA GLU A 16 -15.05 -4.61 1.09
C GLU A 16 -14.85 -6.12 1.29
N ALA A 17 -13.68 -6.65 0.95
CA ALA A 17 -13.34 -8.06 1.14
C ALA A 17 -13.42 -8.49 2.61
N LEU A 18 -13.01 -7.63 3.55
CA LEU A 18 -13.15 -7.88 4.98
C LEU A 18 -14.62 -7.98 5.41
N GLN A 19 -15.47 -7.08 4.93
CA GLN A 19 -16.91 -7.13 5.24
C GLN A 19 -17.58 -8.36 4.64
N ASN A 20 -17.32 -8.67 3.36
CA ASN A 20 -17.85 -9.87 2.70
C ASN A 20 -17.37 -11.16 3.38
N SER A 21 -16.22 -11.10 4.06
CA SER A 21 -15.69 -12.17 4.89
C SER A 21 -16.23 -12.20 6.33
N GLY A 22 -17.15 -11.30 6.72
CA GLY A 22 -17.66 -11.20 8.09
C GLY A 22 -16.61 -10.76 9.11
N LEU A 23 -15.64 -9.95 8.67
CA LEU A 23 -14.57 -9.35 9.47
C LEU A 23 -14.73 -7.82 9.54
N GLU A 24 -15.97 -7.34 9.67
CA GLU A 24 -16.31 -5.92 9.68
C GLU A 24 -15.55 -5.14 10.77
N ASP A 25 -15.33 -5.78 11.92
CA ASP A 25 -14.54 -5.22 13.04
C ASP A 25 -13.07 -4.92 12.67
N HIS A 26 -12.55 -5.53 11.61
CA HIS A 26 -11.20 -5.31 11.09
C HIS A 26 -11.12 -4.18 10.06
N ALA A 27 -12.24 -3.53 9.73
CA ALA A 27 -12.25 -2.36 8.84
C ALA A 27 -11.32 -1.23 9.32
N ILE A 28 -11.21 -1.04 10.64
CA ILE A 28 -10.33 -0.04 11.25
C ILE A 28 -8.84 -0.33 11.02
N ASP A 29 -8.48 -1.59 10.77
CA ASP A 29 -7.12 -1.97 10.44
C ASP A 29 -6.73 -1.45 9.04
N VAL A 30 -7.70 -1.30 8.12
CA VAL A 30 -7.47 -0.69 6.80
C VAL A 30 -7.16 0.79 6.93
N GLU A 31 -7.92 1.54 7.74
CA GLU A 31 -7.61 2.94 8.04
C GLU A 31 -6.22 3.10 8.65
N THR A 32 -5.84 2.16 9.51
CA THR A 32 -4.53 2.09 10.11
C THR A 32 -3.44 1.93 9.04
N LEU A 33 -3.61 1.04 8.07
CA LEU A 33 -2.67 0.87 6.95
C LEU A 33 -2.51 2.15 6.10
N ILE A 34 -3.61 2.87 5.85
CA ILE A 34 -3.59 4.13 5.09
C ILE A 34 -2.83 5.21 5.86
N THR A 35 -3.14 5.37 7.15
CA THR A 35 -2.61 6.45 7.99
C THR A 35 -1.18 6.21 8.47
N HIS A 36 -0.69 4.97 8.43
CA HIS A 36 0.71 4.64 8.73
C HIS A 36 1.69 5.06 7.62
N LEU A 37 1.20 5.33 6.40
CA LEU A 37 2.06 5.86 5.35
C LEU A 37 2.39 7.33 5.64
N PRO A 38 3.68 7.70 5.72
CA PRO A 38 4.06 9.06 6.07
C PRO A 38 3.63 10.04 4.98
N ALA A 39 3.28 11.26 5.37
CA ALA A 39 3.20 12.36 4.41
C ALA A 39 4.61 12.74 3.93
N VAL A 40 4.71 13.40 2.78
CA VAL A 40 6.01 13.89 2.27
C VAL A 40 6.69 14.81 3.29
N SER A 41 5.92 15.65 3.97
CA SER A 41 6.40 16.54 5.03
C SER A 41 6.98 15.78 6.23
N ASP A 42 6.46 14.61 6.55
CA ASP A 42 6.97 13.79 7.66
C ASP A 42 8.34 13.21 7.29
N VAL A 43 8.51 12.80 6.03
CA VAL A 43 9.77 12.30 5.48
C VAL A 43 10.83 13.40 5.44
N GLU A 44 10.45 14.62 5.04
CA GLU A 44 11.33 15.80 5.05
C GLU A 44 11.72 16.18 6.48
N SER A 45 10.75 16.21 7.40
CA SER A 45 11.00 16.50 8.82
C SER A 45 11.94 15.47 9.45
N LEU A 46 11.83 14.20 9.07
CA LEU A 46 12.74 13.14 9.50
C LEU A 46 14.17 13.40 9.01
N ALA A 47 14.34 13.88 7.78
CA ALA A 47 15.67 14.22 7.24
C ALA A 47 16.35 15.34 8.04
N ASP A 48 15.58 16.38 8.40
CA ASP A 48 16.05 17.48 9.24
C ASP A 48 16.44 16.98 10.65
N GLN A 49 15.60 16.13 11.25
CA GLN A 49 15.88 15.52 12.56
C GLN A 49 17.14 14.65 12.55
N LEU A 50 17.44 14.01 11.41
CA LEU A 50 18.65 13.21 11.21
C LEU A 50 19.90 14.07 10.91
N GLY A 51 19.78 15.40 10.86
CA GLY A 51 20.88 16.32 10.60
C GLY A 51 21.43 16.19 9.18
N LEU A 52 20.55 15.92 8.21
CA LEU A 52 20.92 15.92 6.80
C LEU A 52 20.94 17.35 6.26
N ASP A 53 22.01 17.71 5.58
CA ASP A 53 22.15 18.96 4.84
C ASP A 53 21.75 18.79 3.38
N ALA A 54 21.36 19.90 2.74
CA ALA A 54 20.99 19.96 1.32
C ALA A 54 19.94 18.91 0.93
N VAL A 55 18.90 18.78 1.77
CA VAL A 55 17.78 17.87 1.55
C VAL A 55 17.02 18.28 0.30
N THR A 56 16.73 17.32 -0.57
CA THR A 56 15.81 17.49 -1.69
C THR A 56 14.92 16.27 -1.80
N SER A 57 13.64 16.49 -2.07
CA SER A 57 12.63 15.46 -2.24
C SER A 57 12.04 15.51 -3.66
N TRP A 58 11.70 14.34 -4.18
CA TRP A 58 10.94 14.18 -5.41
C TRP A 58 9.85 13.16 -5.18
N THR A 59 8.67 13.41 -5.75
CA THR A 59 7.56 12.47 -5.71
C THR A 59 7.13 12.16 -7.13
N THR A 60 7.01 10.87 -7.43
CA THR A 60 6.45 10.34 -8.66
C THR A 60 5.27 9.43 -8.32
N ILE A 61 4.35 9.32 -9.27
CA ILE A 61 3.26 8.35 -9.20
C ILE A 61 3.65 7.24 -10.18
N GLU A 62 3.81 6.03 -9.66
CA GLU A 62 4.03 4.83 -10.44
C GLU A 62 2.74 4.03 -10.49
N GLU A 63 2.38 3.53 -11.66
CA GLU A 63 1.20 2.70 -11.89
C GLU A 63 1.66 1.28 -12.22
N PHE A 64 0.98 0.30 -11.64
CA PHE A 64 1.18 -1.12 -11.93
C PHE A 64 -0.12 -1.70 -12.45
N ASP A 65 -0.11 -2.10 -13.71
CA ASP A 65 -1.27 -2.66 -14.39
C ASP A 65 -1.24 -4.19 -14.30
N PHE A 66 -2.40 -4.77 -13.98
CA PHE A 66 -2.58 -6.22 -13.86
C PHE A 66 -3.75 -6.69 -14.74
N ASP A 67 -3.48 -7.68 -15.59
CA ASP A 67 -4.44 -8.28 -16.53
C ASP A 67 -5.43 -9.22 -15.84
N SER A 68 -5.20 -9.59 -14.58
CA SER A 68 -6.09 -10.43 -13.77
C SER A 68 -5.87 -10.26 -12.28
N SER A 69 -6.91 -10.59 -11.49
CA SER A 69 -6.76 -10.77 -10.05
C SER A 69 -5.65 -11.78 -9.70
N GLN A 70 -5.50 -12.83 -10.51
CA GLN A 70 -4.43 -13.82 -10.35
C GLN A 70 -3.04 -13.22 -10.60
N GLU A 71 -2.89 -12.39 -11.63
CA GLU A 71 -1.61 -11.72 -11.89
C GLU A 71 -1.27 -10.76 -10.75
N PHE A 72 -2.24 -9.97 -10.30
CA PHE A 72 -2.09 -9.11 -9.12
C PHE A 72 -1.61 -9.91 -7.90
N LEU A 73 -2.38 -10.93 -7.48
CA LEU A 73 -2.12 -11.70 -6.26
C LEU A 73 -0.86 -12.57 -6.30
N ASN A 74 -0.39 -12.95 -7.49
CA ASN A 74 0.84 -13.73 -7.69
C ASN A 74 2.06 -12.89 -8.05
N SER A 75 1.90 -11.58 -8.25
CA SER A 75 3.03 -10.72 -8.55
C SER A 75 3.95 -10.59 -7.32
N PRO A 76 5.29 -10.60 -7.49
CA PRO A 76 6.22 -10.51 -6.36
C PRO A 76 5.98 -9.30 -5.47
N LEU A 77 5.61 -8.15 -6.06
CA LEU A 77 5.27 -6.93 -5.30
C LEU A 77 4.15 -7.19 -4.30
N ILE A 78 3.11 -7.92 -4.71
CA ILE A 78 1.95 -8.21 -3.86
C ILE A 78 2.26 -9.37 -2.92
N THR A 79 2.67 -10.53 -3.45
CA THR A 79 2.85 -11.75 -2.67
C THR A 79 3.92 -11.60 -1.59
N ASP A 80 5.06 -10.98 -1.91
CA ASP A 80 6.22 -10.98 -1.02
C ASP A 80 6.31 -9.73 -0.15
N PHE A 81 5.74 -8.60 -0.58
CA PHE A 81 5.92 -7.31 0.10
C PHE A 81 4.64 -6.72 0.68
N LEU A 82 3.58 -6.58 -0.12
CA LEU A 82 2.40 -5.81 0.29
C LEU A 82 1.35 -6.66 1.03
N LEU A 83 0.95 -7.79 0.45
CA LEU A 83 -0.13 -8.63 0.97
C LEU A 83 0.15 -9.20 2.37
N PRO A 84 1.37 -9.65 2.72
CA PRO A 84 1.66 -10.12 4.07
C PRO A 84 1.45 -9.04 5.14
N ASN A 85 1.81 -7.79 4.83
CA ASN A 85 1.63 -6.65 5.73
C ASN A 85 0.15 -6.25 5.82
N TRP A 86 -0.57 -6.23 4.69
CA TRP A 86 -2.00 -5.91 4.67
C TRP A 86 -2.84 -6.91 5.46
N LEU A 87 -2.54 -8.22 5.36
CA LEU A 87 -3.27 -9.28 6.07
C LEU A 87 -2.78 -9.51 7.51
N GLN A 88 -1.86 -8.71 8.03
CA GLN A 88 -1.23 -8.96 9.32
C GLN A 88 -2.26 -9.01 10.47
N SER A 89 -3.27 -8.13 10.45
CA SER A 89 -4.33 -8.08 11.48
C SER A 89 -5.42 -9.14 11.29
N VAL A 90 -5.50 -9.76 10.11
CA VAL A 90 -6.51 -10.78 9.79
C VAL A 90 -6.13 -12.12 10.41
N PRO A 91 -7.05 -12.79 11.13
CA PRO A 91 -6.82 -14.12 11.66
C PRO A 91 -6.41 -15.11 10.57
N GLU A 92 -5.38 -15.92 10.83
CA GLU A 92 -4.81 -16.84 9.83
C GLU A 92 -5.87 -17.75 9.19
N SER A 93 -6.82 -18.25 10.00
CA SER A 93 -7.94 -19.08 9.54
C SER A 93 -8.87 -18.40 8.53
N ALA A 94 -8.88 -17.06 8.48
CA ALA A 94 -9.74 -16.27 7.60
C ALA A 94 -8.99 -15.68 6.39
N ARG A 95 -7.65 -15.69 6.39
CA ARG A 95 -6.84 -15.04 5.33
C ARG A 95 -7.14 -15.59 3.94
N ALA A 96 -7.25 -16.91 3.80
CA ALA A 96 -7.55 -17.53 2.50
C ALA A 96 -8.89 -17.03 1.92
N ARG A 97 -9.92 -16.93 2.76
CA ARG A 97 -11.23 -16.41 2.37
C ARG A 97 -11.15 -14.93 1.98
N VAL A 98 -10.43 -14.11 2.75
CA VAL A 98 -10.24 -12.69 2.43
C VAL A 98 -9.54 -12.51 1.09
N VAL A 99 -8.49 -13.30 0.82
CA VAL A 99 -7.78 -13.28 -0.48
C VAL A 99 -8.71 -13.70 -1.62
N GLU A 100 -9.56 -14.71 -1.40
CA GLU A 100 -10.56 -15.12 -2.38
C GLU A 100 -11.56 -14.00 -2.68
N GLU A 101 -12.03 -13.28 -1.65
CA GLU A 101 -12.94 -12.14 -1.83
C GLU A 101 -12.27 -10.96 -2.53
N ILE A 102 -11.01 -10.63 -2.21
CA ILE A 102 -10.22 -9.64 -2.97
C ILE A 102 -10.17 -10.03 -4.46
N SER A 103 -9.90 -11.29 -4.75
CA SER A 103 -9.83 -11.79 -6.13
C SER A 103 -11.15 -11.59 -6.87
N LYS A 104 -12.28 -11.91 -6.22
CA LYS A 104 -13.63 -11.75 -6.79
C LYS A 104 -13.93 -10.28 -7.07
N ILE A 105 -13.70 -9.39 -6.10
CA ILE A 105 -14.00 -7.96 -6.24
C ILE A 105 -13.17 -7.35 -7.37
N ILE A 106 -11.87 -7.66 -7.45
CA ILE A 106 -11.02 -7.19 -8.56
C ILE A 106 -11.59 -7.63 -9.91
N ASP A 107 -11.98 -8.90 -10.05
CA ASP A 107 -12.50 -9.41 -11.32
C ASP A 107 -13.89 -8.85 -11.67
N GLU A 108 -14.72 -8.56 -10.67
CA GLU A 108 -16.06 -7.95 -10.84
C GLU A 108 -15.96 -6.47 -11.21
N GLU A 109 -15.15 -5.69 -10.49
CA GLU A 109 -14.99 -4.24 -10.73
C GLU A 109 -14.33 -3.93 -12.07
N ARG A 110 -13.43 -4.80 -12.55
CA ARG A 110 -12.71 -4.59 -13.81
C ARG A 110 -13.61 -4.51 -15.04
N HIS A 111 -14.81 -5.10 -15.04
CA HIS A 111 -15.71 -5.13 -16.22
C HIS A 111 -14.97 -5.40 -17.57
N SER A 112 -13.93 -6.24 -17.58
CA SER A 112 -12.96 -6.54 -18.66
C SER A 112 -11.76 -5.60 -18.93
N GLY A 113 -11.56 -4.51 -18.18
CA GLY A 113 -10.34 -3.66 -18.21
C GLY A 113 -9.25 -4.12 -17.23
N GLU A 114 -8.07 -3.50 -17.18
CA GLU A 114 -6.96 -3.82 -16.24
C GLU A 114 -7.25 -3.37 -14.79
N PHE A 115 -6.63 -4.03 -13.79
CA PHE A 115 -6.59 -3.52 -12.42
C PHE A 115 -5.31 -2.70 -12.23
N VAL A 116 -5.46 -1.42 -11.93
CA VAL A 116 -4.35 -0.49 -11.77
C VAL A 116 -4.10 -0.26 -10.28
N LEU A 117 -2.87 -0.52 -9.84
CA LEU A 117 -2.40 -0.18 -8.50
C LEU A 117 -1.49 1.05 -8.57
N THR A 118 -1.83 2.09 -7.84
CA THR A 118 -1.04 3.32 -7.82
C THR A 118 -0.10 3.38 -6.61
N LEU A 119 1.17 3.69 -6.83
CA LEU A 119 2.18 3.95 -5.81
C LEU A 119 2.67 5.40 -5.90
N LYS A 120 2.47 6.16 -4.83
CA LYS A 120 3.10 7.48 -4.69
C LYS A 120 4.49 7.33 -4.08
N ALA A 121 5.49 7.18 -4.93
CA ALA A 121 6.87 6.98 -4.54
C ALA A 121 7.58 8.31 -4.28
N THR A 122 8.08 8.49 -3.06
CA THR A 122 8.91 9.64 -2.69
C THR A 122 10.37 9.22 -2.53
N LEU A 123 11.26 9.96 -3.19
CA LEU A 123 12.71 9.88 -3.05
C LEU A 123 13.19 11.10 -2.27
N LEU A 124 13.95 10.88 -1.20
CA LEU A 124 14.63 11.94 -0.46
C LEU A 124 16.13 11.69 -0.53
N VAL A 125 16.88 12.75 -0.86
CA VAL A 125 18.34 12.75 -0.86
C VAL A 125 18.83 13.87 0.04
N GLY A 126 19.77 13.55 0.93
CA GLY A 126 20.43 14.52 1.79
C GLY A 126 21.85 14.07 2.09
N LYS A 127 22.70 14.98 2.54
CA LYS A 127 24.09 14.70 2.90
C LYS A 127 24.23 14.75 4.42
N LYS A 128 24.81 13.72 5.01
CA LYS A 128 25.14 13.77 6.44
C LYS A 128 26.13 14.90 6.70
N ALA A 129 25.80 15.80 7.62
CA ALA A 129 26.73 16.83 8.07
C ALA A 129 28.02 16.15 8.54
N ARG A 130 29.16 16.52 7.95
CA ARG A 130 30.46 16.11 8.49
C ARG A 130 30.70 16.96 9.73
N LEU A 131 30.71 16.32 10.91
CA LEU A 131 31.25 16.93 12.12
C LEU A 131 32.67 17.43 11.79
N GLN A 132 32.87 18.74 11.91
CA GLN A 132 34.20 19.37 11.92
C GLN A 132 34.79 19.28 13.32
#